data_AF-A0A1F7M077-F1
#
_entry.id   AF-A0A1F7M077-F1
#
_cell.length_a   1.000
_cell.length_b   1.000
_cell.length_c   1.000
_cell.angle_alpha   90.00
_cell.angle_beta   90.00
_cell.angle_gamma   90.00
#
_symmetry.space_group_name_H-M   'P 1'
#
loop_
_entity.id
_entity.type
_entity.pdbx_description
1 polymer ?
#
loop_
_entity_poly.entity_id
_entity_poly.type
_entity_poly.pdbx_seq_one_letter_code
_entity_poly.pdbx_strand_id
1 'polypeptide(L)'
;MISPRRVVITGMGTVNAVTAGGARAVASALEAGQSAIRPVRGFDVSGLPSRLAAEVDETVLAGLVDRDAARRLSRICRLTLAACRLAVGDARNGSWTSSVR
;
A
#
# COMPACT_ATOMS: atom_id res chain seq x y z
N MET A 1 34.01 21.36 -4.47
CA MET A 1 33.40 20.05 -4.79
C MET A 1 32.21 19.87 -3.86
N ILE A 2 30.98 19.76 -4.38
CA ILE A 2 29.80 19.53 -3.53
C ILE A 2 29.70 18.02 -3.29
N SER A 3 29.87 17.57 -2.05
CA SER A 3 29.65 16.17 -1.71
C SER A 3 28.17 15.82 -1.84
N PRO A 4 27.81 14.65 -2.39
CA PRO A 4 26.41 14.28 -2.59
C PRO A 4 25.68 14.14 -1.25
N ARG A 5 24.43 14.61 -1.22
CA ARG A 5 23.56 14.50 -0.03
C ARG A 5 23.21 13.04 0.22
N ARG A 6 23.31 12.60 1.47
CA ARG A 6 22.81 11.28 1.90
C ARG A 6 21.29 11.30 1.91
N VAL A 7 20.67 10.30 1.30
CA VAL A 7 19.21 10.11 1.25
C VAL A 7 18.91 8.72 1.80
N VAL A 8 17.92 8.63 2.67
CA VAL A 8 17.47 7.38 3.29
C VAL A 8 15.97 7.23 3.18
N ILE A 9 15.48 5.99 3.22
CA ILE A 9 14.05 5.67 3.29
C ILE A 9 13.64 5.70 4.75
N THR A 10 12.83 6.69 5.14
CA THR A 10 12.40 6.84 6.54
C THR A 10 11.08 6.16 6.85
N GLY A 11 10.25 5.91 5.83
CA GLY A 11 8.99 5.19 5.99
C GLY A 11 8.53 4.54 4.70
N MET A 12 7.75 3.47 4.86
CA MET A 12 7.12 2.73 3.77
C MET A 12 5.62 2.61 4.00
N GLY A 13 4.85 2.52 2.93
CA GLY A 13 3.41 2.32 3.01
C GLY A 13 2.92 1.55 1.80
N THR A 14 2.06 0.56 2.04
CA THR A 14 1.45 -0.26 0.99
C THR A 14 -0.04 -0.43 1.20
N VAL A 15 -0.77 -0.61 0.11
CA VAL A 15 -2.14 -1.13 0.08
C VAL A 15 -2.19 -2.10 -1.08
N ASN A 16 -2.27 -3.40 -0.77
CA ASN A 16 -2.32 -4.47 -1.75
C ASN A 16 -3.28 -5.59 -1.28
N ALA A 17 -3.38 -6.65 -2.06
CA ALA A 17 -4.34 -7.74 -1.83
C ALA A 17 -4.03 -8.61 -0.59
N VAL A 18 -2.81 -8.54 -0.06
CA VAL A 18 -2.38 -9.28 1.13
C VAL A 18 -2.40 -8.37 2.37
N THR A 19 -1.93 -7.13 2.23
CA THR A 19 -1.73 -6.24 3.39
C THR A 19 -1.91 -4.77 3.05
N ALA A 20 -2.30 -4.00 4.06
CA ALA A 20 -2.28 -2.54 4.04
C ALA A 20 -1.61 -2.05 5.33
N GLY A 21 -0.52 -1.29 5.21
CA GLY A 21 0.21 -0.79 6.37
C GLY A 21 1.61 -0.28 6.08
N GLY A 22 2.36 -0.01 7.15
CA GLY A 22 3.76 0.42 7.11
C GLY A 22 4.75 -0.74 7.02
N ALA A 23 6.04 -0.48 7.29
CA ALA A 23 7.12 -1.45 7.10
C ALA A 23 6.89 -2.78 7.87
N ARG A 24 6.37 -2.70 9.10
CA ARG A 24 6.06 -3.90 9.91
C ARG A 24 4.99 -4.79 9.28
N ALA A 25 3.94 -4.18 8.73
CA ALA A 25 2.85 -4.92 8.09
C ALA A 25 3.34 -5.65 6.82
N VAL A 26 4.28 -5.04 6.10
CA VAL A 26 4.94 -5.69 4.94
C VAL A 26 5.81 -6.85 5.40
N ALA A 27 6.67 -6.65 6.40
CA ALA A 27 7.55 -7.70 6.92
C ALA A 27 6.74 -8.93 7.37
N SER A 28 5.70 -8.73 8.18
CA SER A 28 4.84 -9.83 8.65
C SER A 28 4.10 -10.53 7.51
N ALA A 29 3.66 -9.80 6.49
CA ALA A 29 3.00 -10.41 5.33
C ALA A 29 3.96 -11.26 4.49
N LEU A 30 5.21 -10.81 4.33
CA LEU A 30 6.25 -11.56 3.63
C LEU A 30 6.64 -12.83 4.39
N GLU A 31 6.83 -12.72 5.71
CA GLU A 31 7.13 -13.86 6.60
C GLU A 31 6.02 -14.91 6.57
N ALA A 32 4.76 -14.49 6.51
CA ALA A 32 3.62 -15.40 6.47
C ALA A 32 3.46 -16.13 5.12
N GLY A 33 4.09 -15.65 4.03
CA GLY A 33 4.07 -16.31 2.72
C GLY A 33 2.67 -16.46 2.11
N GLN A 34 1.73 -15.59 2.45
CA GLN A 34 0.32 -15.72 2.04
C GLN A 34 0.11 -15.33 0.57
N SER A 35 -0.59 -16.17 -0.18
CA SER A 35 -1.06 -15.84 -1.53
C SER A 35 -2.46 -15.23 -1.49
N ALA A 36 -2.63 -14.07 -2.13
CA ALA A 36 -3.93 -13.43 -2.29
C ALA A 36 -4.63 -13.75 -3.62
N ILE A 37 -4.04 -14.62 -4.46
CA ILE A 37 -4.60 -14.97 -5.77
C ILE A 37 -5.88 -15.79 -5.60
N ARG A 38 -6.99 -15.29 -6.14
CA ARG A 38 -8.33 -15.89 -6.05
C ARG A 38 -9.12 -15.61 -7.34
N PRO A 39 -10.28 -16.26 -7.56
CA PRO A 39 -11.18 -15.90 -8.66
C PRO A 39 -11.54 -14.41 -8.62
N VAL A 40 -11.56 -13.78 -9.79
CA VAL A 40 -11.95 -12.37 -9.95
C VAL A 40 -13.39 -12.16 -9.45
N ARG A 41 -13.60 -11.11 -8.67
CA ARG A 41 -14.91 -10.71 -8.11
C ARG A 41 -15.32 -9.31 -8.56
N GLY A 42 -14.39 -8.50 -9.05
CA GLY A 42 -14.65 -7.11 -9.43
C GLY A 42 -15.44 -6.91 -10.72
N PHE A 43 -15.48 -7.90 -11.61
CA PHE A 43 -16.16 -7.82 -12.92
C PHE A 43 -16.34 -9.21 -13.54
N ASP A 44 -17.17 -9.31 -14.60
CA ASP A 44 -17.36 -10.56 -15.32
C ASP A 44 -16.11 -10.92 -16.16
N VAL A 45 -15.60 -12.13 -15.92
CA VAL A 45 -14.43 -12.70 -16.60
C VAL A 45 -14.78 -13.91 -17.47
N SER A 46 -16.06 -14.14 -17.76
CA SER A 46 -16.57 -15.29 -18.53
C SER A 46 -15.89 -15.47 -19.89
N GLY A 47 -15.60 -14.36 -20.59
CA GLY A 47 -14.93 -14.34 -21.89
C GLY A 47 -13.40 -14.22 -21.86
N LEU A 48 -12.77 -14.22 -20.68
CA LEU A 48 -11.33 -13.99 -20.55
C LEU A 48 -10.54 -15.30 -20.39
N PRO A 49 -9.31 -15.36 -20.94
CA PRO A 49 -8.44 -16.53 -20.78
C PRO A 49 -7.89 -16.69 -19.34
N SER A 50 -7.83 -15.59 -18.57
CA SER A 50 -7.44 -15.60 -17.16
C SER A 50 -8.61 -15.15 -16.29
N ARG A 51 -8.82 -15.86 -15.17
CA ARG A 51 -9.94 -15.65 -14.24
C ARG A 51 -9.49 -15.47 -12.79
N LEU A 52 -8.18 -15.38 -12.56
CA LEU A 52 -7.57 -15.24 -11.25
C LEU A 52 -6.94 -13.86 -11.12
N ALA A 53 -7.08 -13.24 -9.96
CA ALA A 53 -6.45 -11.98 -9.61
C ALA A 53 -6.13 -11.91 -8.10
N ALA A 54 -5.25 -10.98 -7.74
CA ALA A 54 -5.05 -10.54 -6.37
C ALA A 54 -5.76 -9.18 -6.21
N GLU A 55 -7.04 -9.22 -5.82
CA GLU A 55 -7.84 -8.00 -5.62
C GLU A 55 -7.59 -7.39 -4.24
N VAL A 56 -7.44 -6.07 -4.20
CA VAL A 56 -7.45 -5.32 -2.94
C VAL A 56 -8.87 -5.31 -2.37
N ASP A 57 -9.00 -5.59 -1.07
CA ASP A 57 -10.28 -5.47 -0.37
C ASP A 57 -10.73 -4.01 -0.30
N GLU A 58 -11.89 -3.71 -0.91
CA GLU A 58 -12.44 -2.36 -0.96
C GLU A 58 -12.91 -1.85 0.41
N THR A 59 -13.19 -2.73 1.37
CA THR A 59 -13.52 -2.33 2.75
C THR A 59 -12.31 -1.74 3.47
N VAL A 60 -11.12 -2.32 3.23
CA VAL A 60 -9.85 -1.79 3.73
C VAL A 60 -9.57 -0.44 3.08
N LEU A 61 -9.72 -0.33 1.76
CA LEU A 61 -9.48 0.92 1.05
C LEU A 61 -10.45 2.04 1.47
N ALA A 62 -11.71 1.71 1.73
CA ALA A 62 -12.72 2.67 2.20
C ALA A 62 -12.37 3.23 3.60
N GLY A 63 -11.70 2.46 4.45
CA GLY A 63 -11.22 2.94 5.76
C GLY A 63 -10.01 3.87 5.70
N LEU A 64 -9.29 3.93 4.57
CA LEU A 64 -8.04 4.70 4.42
C LEU A 64 -8.21 6.01 3.64
N VAL A 65 -9.33 6.15 2.92
CA VAL A 65 -9.62 7.30 2.07
C VAL A 65 -10.88 8.00 2.56
N ASP A 66 -10.79 9.33 2.69
CA ASP A 66 -11.93 10.15 3.09
C ASP A 66 -13.08 10.03 2.07
N ARG A 67 -14.34 10.11 2.52
CA ARG A 67 -15.52 9.92 1.64
C ARG A 67 -15.56 10.93 0.49
N ASP A 68 -15.13 12.17 0.70
CA ASP A 68 -15.17 13.19 -0.34
C ASP A 68 -14.11 12.92 -1.41
N ALA A 69 -12.92 12.49 -0.98
CA ALA A 69 -11.87 12.05 -1.87
C ALA A 69 -12.27 10.77 -2.63
N ALA A 70 -12.90 9.81 -1.94
CA ALA A 70 -13.31 8.53 -2.53
C ALA A 70 -14.33 8.69 -3.67
N ARG A 71 -15.18 9.73 -3.62
CA ARG A 71 -16.17 10.04 -4.67
C ARG A 71 -15.57 10.73 -5.91
N ARG A 72 -14.46 11.45 -5.75
CA ARG A 72 -13.86 12.28 -6.81
C ARG A 72 -12.66 11.63 -7.49
N LEU A 73 -12.03 10.67 -6.83
CA LEU A 73 -10.77 10.08 -7.27
C LEU A 73 -10.98 8.71 -7.89
N SER A 74 -10.22 8.44 -8.95
CA SER A 74 -10.12 7.10 -9.53
C SER A 74 -9.59 6.10 -8.51
N ARG A 75 -9.83 4.81 -8.76
CA ARG A 75 -9.37 3.73 -7.88
C ARG A 75 -7.86 3.77 -7.65
N ILE A 76 -7.06 4.01 -8.69
CA ILE A 76 -5.61 4.10 -8.56
C ILE A 76 -5.19 5.28 -7.67
N CYS A 77 -5.81 6.45 -7.84
CA CYS A 77 -5.53 7.61 -6.98
C CYS A 77 -5.87 7.33 -5.52
N ARG A 78 -6.99 6.64 -5.25
CA ARG A 78 -7.37 6.23 -3.90
C ARG A 78 -6.33 5.31 -3.26
N LEU A 79 -5.87 4.29 -4.00
CA LEU A 79 -4.82 3.37 -3.54
C LEU A 79 -3.51 4.10 -3.25
N THR A 80 -3.07 4.97 -4.17
CA THR A 80 -1.84 5.75 -4.02
C THR A 80 -1.91 6.67 -2.80
N LEU A 81 -3.00 7.42 -2.63
CA LEU A 81 -3.15 8.31 -1.48
C LEU A 81 -3.15 7.54 -0.15
N ALA A 82 -3.84 6.40 -0.09
CA ALA A 82 -3.85 5.55 1.09
C ALA A 82 -2.43 5.06 1.43
N ALA A 83 -1.69 4.54 0.44
CA ALA A 83 -0.31 4.10 0.63
C ALA A 83 0.63 5.24 1.07
N CYS A 84 0.49 6.43 0.48
CA CYS A 84 1.28 7.61 0.88
C CYS A 84 1.00 8.02 2.33
N ARG A 85 -0.27 8.00 2.76
CA ARG A 85 -0.62 8.31 4.17
C ARG A 85 0.00 7.31 5.14
N LEU A 86 -0.03 6.02 4.79
CA LEU A 86 0.61 4.97 5.58
C LEU A 86 2.14 5.19 5.65
N ALA A 87 2.78 5.54 4.53
CA ALA A 87 4.22 5.80 4.48
C ALA A 87 4.64 7.00 5.34
N VAL A 88 3.87 8.09 5.29
CA VAL A 88 4.11 9.27 6.14
C VAL A 88 3.88 8.94 7.61
N GLY A 89 2.87 8.14 7.93
CA GLY A 89 2.64 7.64 9.28
C GLY A 89 3.79 6.78 9.80
N ASP A 90 4.28 5.85 8.97
CA ASP A 90 5.42 4.99 9.28
C ASP A 90 6.70 5.80 9.52
N ALA A 91 6.97 6.81 8.67
CA ALA A 91 8.13 7.68 8.79
C ALA A 91 8.19 8.47 10.10
N ARG A 92 7.03 8.78 10.69
CA ARG A 92 6.93 9.50 11.96
C ARG A 92 7.29 8.64 13.18
N ASN A 93 7.29 7.32 13.02
CA ASN A 93 7.49 6.36 14.12
C ASN A 93 8.91 5.79 14.17
N GLY A 94 9.81 6.23 13.27
CA GLY A 94 11.13 5.64 13.09
C GLY A 94 12.21 6.19 14.04
N SER A 95 13.09 5.30 14.51
CA SER A 95 14.30 5.61 15.29
C SER A 95 15.43 6.28 14.48
N TRP A 96 15.24 6.47 13.16
CA TRP A 96 16.22 7.08 12.25
C TRP A 96 16.61 8.52 12.61
N THR A 97 15.85 9.19 13.48
CA THR A 97 16.12 10.57 13.94
C THR A 97 17.49 10.74 14.60
N SER A 98 18.10 9.66 15.13
CA SER A 98 19.43 9.69 15.74
C SER A 98 20.59 9.39 14.78
N SER A 99 20.34 8.77 13.62
CA SER A 99 21.40 8.23 12.73
C SER A 99 21.71 9.06 11.48
N VAL A 100 20.99 10.18 11.26
CA VAL A 100 21.11 11.02 10.06
C VAL A 100 21.59 12.45 10.38
N ARG A 101 22.22 12.67 11.54
CA ARG A 101 23.08 13.86 11.74
C ARG A 101 24.42 13.68 11.04
#